data_AF-A0A377N8G4-F1
#
_entry.id   AF-A0A377N8G4-F1
#
_cell.length_a   1.000
_cell.length_b   1.000
_cell.length_c   1.000
_cell.angle_alpha   90.00
_cell.angle_beta   90.00
_cell.angle_gamma   90.00
#
_symmetry.space_group_name_H-M   'P 1'
#
loop_
_entity.id
_entity.type
_entity.pdbx_description
1 polymer ?
#
loop_
_entity_poly.entity_id
_entity_poly.type
_entity_poly.pdbx_seq_one_letter_code
_entity_poly.pdbx_strand_id
1 'polypeptide(L)'
;MVAAYRRLEDRGLIEARPQSGFYVRTALPALEVQHLPHGPAAEPADDVLDLIDTVFAAQINPAYTNLSLACPQANDFYPGAKLGRIMSSLLRRQPHLIGQYALPPGNLALRQQIARRSLALA
;
A
#
# COMPACT_ATOMS: atom_id res chain seq x y z
N MET A 1 -5.18 -41.02 -11.69
CA MET A 1 -6.06 -40.12 -12.47
C MET A 1 -7.38 -39.80 -11.76
N VAL A 2 -8.16 -40.77 -11.26
CA VAL A 2 -9.48 -40.52 -10.62
C VAL A 2 -9.44 -39.54 -9.44
N ALA A 3 -8.40 -39.60 -8.60
CA ALA A 3 -8.25 -38.69 -7.45
C ALA A 3 -8.04 -37.22 -7.85
N ALA A 4 -7.45 -36.96 -9.03
CA ALA A 4 -7.26 -35.59 -9.52
C ALA A 4 -8.57 -34.98 -10.00
N TYR A 5 -9.39 -35.76 -10.72
CA TYR A 5 -10.72 -35.31 -11.17
C TYR A 5 -11.67 -35.08 -9.99
N ARG A 6 -11.68 -35.97 -8.99
CA ARG A 6 -12.48 -35.75 -7.76
C ARG A 6 -12.08 -34.46 -7.04
N ARG A 7 -10.79 -34.19 -6.87
CA ARG A 7 -10.33 -32.93 -6.25
C ARG A 7 -10.76 -31.68 -7.02
N LEU A 8 -10.82 -31.75 -8.35
CA LEU A 8 -11.27 -30.63 -9.18
C LEU A 8 -12.80 -30.45 -9.09
N GLU A 9 -13.54 -31.54 -8.96
CA GLU A 9 -14.99 -31.56 -8.75
C GLU A 9 -15.35 -31.03 -7.35
N ASP A 10 -14.66 -31.49 -6.30
CA ASP A 10 -14.82 -31.03 -4.91
C ASP A 10 -14.57 -29.53 -4.76
N ARG A 11 -13.65 -28.97 -5.55
CA ARG A 11 -13.33 -27.52 -5.60
C ARG A 11 -14.27 -26.72 -6.49
N GLY A 12 -15.25 -27.37 -7.15
CA GLY A 12 -16.17 -26.72 -8.06
C GLY A 12 -15.49 -26.13 -9.31
N LEU A 13 -14.35 -26.69 -9.74
CA LEU A 13 -13.64 -26.27 -10.96
C LEU A 13 -14.13 -27.02 -12.21
N ILE A 14 -14.63 -28.25 -12.02
CA ILE A 14 -15.23 -29.06 -13.08
C ILE A 14 -16.59 -29.62 -12.64
N GLU A 15 -17.41 -30.03 -13.61
CA GLU A 15 -18.67 -30.75 -13.38
C GLU A 15 -18.71 -32.03 -14.20
N ALA A 16 -19.18 -33.13 -13.60
CA ALA A 16 -19.49 -34.35 -14.32
C ALA A 16 -20.87 -34.23 -14.98
N ARG A 17 -20.94 -34.40 -16.30
CA ARG A 17 -22.20 -34.52 -17.05
C ARG A 17 -22.47 -35.99 -17.38
N PRO A 18 -23.63 -36.55 -17.00
CA PRO A 18 -23.97 -37.93 -17.32
C PRO A 18 -23.78 -38.22 -18.81
N GLN A 19 -23.09 -39.33 -19.12
CA GLN A 19 -22.77 -39.79 -20.49
C GLN A 19 -21.85 -38.89 -21.34
N SER A 20 -21.39 -37.75 -20.81
CA SER A 20 -20.63 -36.76 -21.60
C SER A 20 -19.25 -36.40 -21.01
N GLY A 21 -18.91 -36.89 -19.82
CA GLY A 21 -17.59 -36.68 -19.19
C GLY A 21 -17.53 -35.43 -18.30
N PHE A 22 -16.32 -34.89 -18.09
CA PHE A 22 -16.08 -33.73 -17.22
C PHE A 22 -15.92 -32.44 -18.03
N TYR A 23 -16.59 -31.37 -17.62
CA TYR A 23 -16.51 -30.04 -18.24
C TYR A 23 -16.01 -29.00 -17.24
N VAL A 24 -15.28 -27.98 -17.72
CA VAL A 24 -14.82 -26.85 -16.89
C VAL A 24 -15.99 -25.93 -16.58
N ARG A 25 -16.17 -25.58 -15.31
CA ARG A 25 -17.22 -24.65 -14.88
C ARG A 25 -16.85 -23.23 -15.31
N THR A 26 -17.81 -22.52 -15.91
CA THR A 26 -17.66 -21.12 -16.36
C THR A 26 -17.79 -20.11 -15.22
N ALA A 27 -18.46 -20.48 -14.13
CA ALA A 27 -18.52 -19.69 -12.92
C ALA A 27 -17.52 -20.25 -11.91
N LEU A 28 -16.47 -19.48 -11.61
CA LEU A 28 -15.57 -19.80 -10.49
C LEU A 28 -16.34 -19.65 -9.17
N PRO A 29 -16.06 -20.50 -8.16
CA PRO A 29 -16.64 -20.30 -6.84
C PRO A 29 -16.31 -18.89 -6.35
N ALA A 30 -17.28 -18.25 -5.70
CA ALA A 30 -17.07 -16.93 -5.11
C ALA A 30 -15.86 -16.99 -4.18
N LEU A 31 -14.93 -16.03 -4.34
CA LEU A 31 -13.88 -15.84 -3.36
C LEU A 31 -14.57 -15.60 -2.01
N GLU A 32 -14.26 -16.43 -1.02
CA GLU A 32 -14.68 -16.15 0.34
C GLU A 32 -14.12 -14.77 0.70
N VAL A 33 -15.04 -13.83 0.88
CA VAL A 33 -14.69 -12.51 1.41
C VAL A 33 -14.29 -12.76 2.84
N GLN A 34 -12.97 -12.79 3.09
CA GLN A 34 -12.47 -12.79 4.45
C GLN A 34 -12.95 -11.49 5.10
N HIS A 35 -13.85 -11.61 6.07
CA HIS A 35 -14.16 -10.51 6.96
C HIS A 35 -12.90 -10.19 7.73
N LEU A 36 -12.26 -9.05 7.41
CA LEU A 36 -11.14 -8.58 8.22
C LEU A 36 -11.65 -8.39 9.66
N PRO A 37 -10.97 -8.97 10.66
CA PRO A 37 -11.34 -8.76 12.04
C PRO A 37 -11.28 -7.26 12.35
N HIS A 38 -12.40 -6.69 12.76
CA HIS A 38 -12.47 -5.35 13.32
C HIS A 38 -12.03 -5.41 14.79
N GLY A 39 -10.73 -5.37 15.02
CA GLY A 39 -10.13 -5.38 16.36
C GLY A 39 -8.73 -4.78 16.33
N PRO A 40 -8.14 -4.47 17.51
CA PRO A 40 -6.74 -4.08 17.57
C PRO A 40 -5.87 -5.17 16.93
N ALA A 41 -4.97 -4.76 16.05
CA ALA A 41 -4.01 -5.68 15.45
C ALA A 41 -3.20 -6.34 16.58
N ALA A 42 -3.05 -7.65 16.51
CA ALA A 42 -2.11 -8.35 17.37
C ALA A 42 -0.69 -7.82 17.10
N GLU A 43 0.16 -7.86 18.12
CA GLU A 43 1.58 -7.57 17.90
C GLU A 43 2.14 -8.56 16.87
N PRO A 44 2.91 -8.07 15.88
CA PRO A 44 3.52 -8.94 14.90
C PRO A 44 4.51 -9.88 15.58
N ALA A 45 4.51 -11.15 15.18
CA ALA A 45 5.55 -12.08 15.59
C ALA A 45 6.91 -11.65 15.00
N ASP A 46 8.01 -12.06 15.62
CA ASP A 46 9.38 -11.70 15.20
C ASP A 46 9.63 -12.03 13.71
N ASP A 47 9.17 -13.20 13.24
CA ASP A 47 9.29 -13.61 11.84
C ASP A 47 8.60 -12.63 10.86
N VAL A 48 7.54 -11.95 11.30
CA VAL A 48 6.82 -10.94 10.50
C VAL A 48 7.65 -9.66 10.42
N LEU A 49 8.34 -9.28 11.49
CA LEU A 49 9.23 -8.13 11.49
C LEU A 49 10.44 -8.37 10.58
N ASP A 50 11.03 -9.57 10.63
CA ASP A 50 12.13 -9.96 9.72
C ASP A 50 11.70 -9.91 8.25
N LEU A 51 10.45 -10.32 7.96
CA LEU A 51 9.89 -10.22 6.61
C LEU A 51 9.68 -8.76 6.19
N ILE A 52 9.19 -7.90 7.09
CA ILE A 52 9.04 -6.46 6.84
C ILE A 52 10.40 -5.84 6.49
N ASP A 53 11.46 -6.16 7.25
CA ASP A 53 12.81 -5.67 7.00
C ASP A 53 13.35 -6.16 5.66
N THR A 54 13.12 -7.43 5.33
CA THR A 54 13.47 -8.01 4.02
C THR A 54 12.78 -7.26 2.88
N VAL A 55 11.49 -6.95 3.04
CA VAL A 55 10.74 -6.16 2.06
C VAL A 55 11.31 -4.76 1.95
N PHE A 56 11.62 -4.07 3.05
CA PHE A 56 12.26 -2.75 3.01
C PHE A 56 13.63 -2.77 2.32
N ALA A 57 14.46 -3.77 2.58
CA ALA A 57 15.74 -3.93 1.90
C ALA A 57 15.57 -4.15 0.37
N ALA A 58 14.54 -4.90 -0.04
CA ALA A 58 14.25 -5.13 -1.46
C ALA A 58 13.80 -3.87 -2.21
N GLN A 59 13.20 -2.89 -1.52
CA GLN A 59 12.66 -1.68 -2.17
C GLN A 59 13.71 -0.79 -2.82
N ILE A 60 14.93 -0.77 -2.28
CA ILE A 60 16.04 0.02 -2.84
C ILE A 60 16.85 -0.76 -3.89
N ASN A 61 16.51 -2.03 -4.12
CA ASN A 61 17.20 -2.87 -5.07
C ASN A 61 16.51 -2.80 -6.45
N PRO A 62 17.20 -2.31 -7.50
CA PRO A 62 16.62 -2.12 -8.82
C PRO A 62 16.20 -3.42 -9.53
N ALA A 63 16.60 -4.59 -9.01
CA ALA A 63 16.16 -5.88 -9.52
C ALA A 63 14.70 -6.21 -9.19
N TYR A 64 14.09 -5.48 -8.25
CA TYR A 64 12.71 -5.72 -7.81
C TYR A 64 11.77 -4.58 -8.22
N THR A 65 10.52 -4.94 -8.53
CA THR A 65 9.45 -3.95 -8.71
C THR A 65 8.73 -3.77 -7.38
N ASN A 66 8.69 -2.53 -6.87
CA ASN A 66 8.05 -2.21 -5.60
C ASN A 66 6.52 -2.25 -5.74
N LEU A 67 5.89 -3.24 -5.10
CA LEU A 67 4.43 -3.35 -4.95
C LEU A 67 3.96 -3.09 -3.51
N SER A 68 4.89 -2.84 -2.58
CA SER A 68 4.60 -2.73 -1.16
C SER A 68 4.22 -1.31 -0.72
N LEU A 69 4.71 -0.27 -1.41
CA LEU A 69 4.43 1.12 -1.06
C LEU A 69 3.63 1.85 -2.13
N ALA A 70 2.51 2.44 -1.72
CA ALA A 70 1.77 3.43 -2.49
C ALA A 70 2.45 4.82 -2.44
N CYS A 71 3.76 4.87 -2.64
CA CYS A 71 4.54 6.11 -2.64
C CYS A 71 5.09 6.38 -4.06
N PRO A 72 4.99 7.61 -4.58
CA PRO A 72 5.62 7.96 -5.84
C PRO A 72 7.15 7.82 -5.75
N GLN A 73 7.69 6.81 -6.43
CA GLN A 73 9.14 6.54 -6.49
C GLN A 73 9.86 7.44 -7.51
N ALA A 74 9.15 7.92 -8.52
CA ALA A 74 9.72 8.73 -9.60
C ALA A 74 9.63 10.23 -9.29
N ASN A 75 10.70 10.94 -9.64
CA ASN A 75 10.80 12.40 -9.55
C ASN A 75 9.70 13.14 -10.34
N ASP A 76 9.05 12.47 -11.29
CA ASP A 76 7.93 13.02 -12.07
C ASP A 76 6.68 13.25 -11.22
N PHE A 77 6.49 12.48 -10.15
CA PHE A 77 5.32 12.55 -9.27
C PHE A 77 5.61 13.27 -7.94
N TYR A 78 6.88 13.53 -7.64
CA TYR A 78 7.28 14.24 -6.43
C TYR A 78 7.98 15.57 -6.77
N PRO A 79 7.45 16.74 -6.38
CA PRO A 79 7.93 18.04 -6.86
C PRO A 79 9.23 18.51 -6.18
N GLY A 80 10.28 17.68 -6.17
CA GLY A 80 11.53 17.88 -5.45
C GLY A 80 12.24 19.20 -5.80
N ALA A 81 12.35 19.53 -7.10
CA ALA A 81 13.00 20.76 -7.54
C ALA A 81 12.26 22.03 -7.07
N LYS A 82 10.92 22.00 -7.00
CA LYS A 82 10.13 23.11 -6.49
C LYS A 82 10.29 23.26 -4.98
N LEU A 83 10.23 22.14 -4.25
CA LEU A 83 10.43 22.11 -2.80
C LEU A 83 11.83 22.61 -2.42
N GLY A 84 12.88 22.16 -3.11
CA GLY A 84 14.25 22.59 -2.89
C GLY A 84 14.42 24.11 -3.02
N ARG A 85 13.87 24.72 -4.09
CA ARG A 85 13.91 26.17 -4.28
C ARG A 85 13.18 26.94 -3.17
N ILE A 86 12.00 26.49 -2.77
CA ILE A 86 11.21 27.12 -1.69
C ILE A 86 12.00 27.04 -0.38
N MET A 87 12.51 25.86 -0.03
CA MET A 87 13.30 25.64 1.17
C MET A 87 14.55 26.52 1.20
N SER A 88 15.34 26.54 0.13
CA SER A 88 16.53 27.40 0.05
C SER A 88 16.19 28.88 0.20
N SER A 89 15.09 29.35 -0.41
CA SER A 89 14.66 30.74 -0.27
C SER A 89 14.23 31.07 1.17
N LEU A 90 13.50 30.18 1.83
CA LEU A 90 13.05 30.40 3.21
C LEU A 90 14.23 30.42 4.18
N LEU A 91 15.14 29.44 4.07
CA LEU A 91 16.30 29.35 4.97
C LEU A 91 17.27 30.53 4.81
N ARG A 92 17.42 31.09 3.61
CA ARG A 92 18.21 32.31 3.40
C ARG A 92 17.58 33.54 4.05
N ARG A 93 16.25 33.65 4.03
CA ARG A 93 15.52 34.81 4.58
C ARG A 93 15.28 34.69 6.09
N GLN A 94 15.15 33.46 6.58
CA GLN A 94 14.78 33.13 7.95
C GLN A 94 15.66 31.97 8.47
N PRO A 95 16.97 32.21 8.68
CA PRO A 95 17.91 31.15 9.06
C PRO A 95 17.58 30.51 10.41
N HIS A 96 16.90 31.24 11.30
CA HIS A 96 16.46 30.74 12.61
C HIS A 96 15.48 29.55 12.51
N LEU A 97 14.81 29.34 11.38
CA LEU A 97 13.88 28.23 11.18
C LEU A 97 14.53 26.86 11.36
N ILE A 98 15.83 26.73 11.08
CA ILE A 98 16.56 25.44 11.19
C ILE A 98 16.59 24.93 12.63
N GLY A 99 16.70 25.85 13.60
CA GLY A 99 16.84 25.50 15.02
C GLY A 99 15.54 25.55 15.81
N GLN A 100 14.43 25.93 15.18
CA GLN A 100 13.16 26.09 15.87
C GLN A 100 12.31 24.83 15.77
N TYR A 101 12.00 24.27 16.93
CA TYR A 101 11.05 23.17 17.02
C TYR A 101 9.62 23.68 16.82
N ALA A 102 8.85 23.03 15.93
CA ALA A 102 7.43 23.27 15.81
C ALA A 102 6.68 22.47 16.88
N LEU A 103 6.63 23.01 18.11
CA LEU A 103 5.89 22.37 19.21
C LEU A 103 4.40 22.25 18.87
N PRO A 104 3.69 21.23 19.41
CA PRO A 104 2.24 21.11 19.28
C PRO A 104 1.54 22.44 19.61
N PRO A 105 0.53 22.86 18.82
CA PRO A 105 -0.12 22.14 17.72
C PRO A 105 0.56 22.30 16.34
N GLY A 106 1.81 22.76 16.29
CA GLY A 106 2.58 22.97 15.06
C GLY A 106 2.39 24.35 14.43
N ASN A 107 2.98 24.54 13.25
CA ASN A 107 3.00 25.84 12.57
C ASN A 107 1.59 26.32 12.16
N LEU A 108 1.19 27.49 12.66
CA LEU A 108 -0.13 28.08 12.41
C LEU A 108 -0.39 28.34 10.91
N ALA A 109 0.60 28.89 10.20
CA ALA A 109 0.44 29.21 8.78
C ALA A 109 0.22 27.95 7.95
N LEU A 110 0.93 26.86 8.25
CA LEU A 110 0.72 25.56 7.61
C LEU A 110 -0.70 25.04 7.87
N ARG A 111 -1.16 25.06 9.13
CA ARG A 111 -2.52 24.61 9.48
C ARG A 111 -3.59 25.40 8.73
N GLN A 112 -3.42 26.72 8.58
CA GLN A 112 -4.34 27.56 7.80
C GLN A 112 -4.34 27.19 6.31
N GLN A 113 -3.18 26.91 5.70
CA GLN A 113 -3.12 26.49 4.30
C GLN A 113 -3.74 25.10 4.09
N ILE A 114 -3.56 24.17 5.03
CA ILE A 114 -4.22 22.86 5.00
C ILE A 114 -5.74 23.03 5.04
N ALA A 115 -6.26 23.83 5.98
CA ALA A 115 -7.70 24.08 6.10
C ALA A 115 -8.30 24.74 4.84
N ARG A 116 -7.59 25.71 4.24
CA ARG A 116 -8.02 26.33 2.97
C ARG A 116 -8.03 25.31 1.83
N ARG A 117 -7.00 24.47 1.74
CA ARG A 117 -6.91 23.44 0.71
C ARG A 117 -7.98 22.36 0.88
N SER A 118 -8.29 21.95 2.10
CA SER A 118 -9.34 20.95 2.35
C SER A 118 -10.71 21.47 1.94
N LEU A 119 -11.01 22.75 2.20
CA LEU A 119 -12.26 23.38 1.75
C LEU A 119 -12.35 23.51 0.23
N ALA A 120 -11.23 23.69 -0.47
CA ALA A 120 -11.21 23.75 -1.94
C ALA A 120 -11.33 22.38 -2.62
N LEU A 121 -11.16 21.30 -1.87
CA LEU A 121 -11.24 19.91 -2.36
C LEU A 121 -12.54 19.21 -1.94
N ALA A 122 -13.37 19.87 -1.12
CA ALA A 122 -14.69 19.42 -0.71
C ALA A 122 -15.75 19.95 -1.69
#